data_AF-A0A8J3Z160-F1
#
_entry.id   AF-A0A8J3Z160-F1
#
_cell.length_a   1.000
_cell.length_b   1.000
_cell.length_c   1.000
_cell.angle_alpha   90.00
_cell.angle_beta   90.00
_cell.angle_gamma   90.00
#
_symmetry.space_group_name_H-M   'P 1'
#
loop_
_entity.id
_entity.type
_entity.pdbx_description
1 polymer ?
#
loop_
_entity_poly.entity_id
_entity_poly.type
_entity_poly.pdbx_seq_one_letter_code
_entity_poly.pdbx_strand_id
1 'polypeptide(L)'
;MSDVIAAIDETAANVIVPTTVASLPPASTSGSGNLGPFSVSWNATATLSAGTVDLIPPPTDVIRLNNGRVNYTLGLSLSLDLSFLNFCLPQVCVTLPFIGRVCTPRICITFPTITVPVSHSSFVAFTVDLRLATALVAGNWNVDAIVVGVPSLVLGPAATALIAAIGVAVTAALLLVPFIGPLLALASAIIFGAFTIANVLNLLGPIVTPFVSGLRVPIYQQPQMFQLLAATPIDPAVLIRLDSVLASLDGSAGEDELILTVDVSP
;
A
#
# COMPACT_ATOMS: atom_id res chain seq x y z
N MET A 1 -35.99 17.06 11.77
CA MET A 1 -36.30 15.65 11.50
C MET A 1 -35.74 15.40 10.13
N SER A 2 -34.94 14.36 9.98
CA SER A 2 -34.31 14.07 8.70
C SER A 2 -35.26 13.43 7.73
N ASP A 3 -35.08 13.77 6.46
CA ASP A 3 -35.97 13.31 5.40
C ASP A 3 -35.62 11.87 4.96
N VAL A 4 -34.34 11.52 5.05
CA VAL A 4 -33.85 10.17 4.77
C VAL A 4 -32.91 9.70 5.88
N ILE A 5 -33.18 8.51 6.41
CA ILE A 5 -32.33 7.81 7.37
C ILE A 5 -32.05 6.42 6.80
N ALA A 6 -30.78 6.06 6.73
CA ALA A 6 -30.33 4.71 6.44
C ALA A 6 -29.44 4.24 7.59
N ALA A 7 -29.66 3.02 8.08
CA ALA A 7 -28.85 2.41 9.12
C ALA A 7 -28.30 1.07 8.63
N ILE A 8 -27.08 0.75 9.06
CA ILE A 8 -26.42 -0.53 8.82
C ILE A 8 -25.91 -1.04 10.17
N ASP A 9 -26.46 -2.16 10.62
CA ASP A 9 -25.97 -2.85 11.81
C ASP A 9 -24.62 -3.54 11.56
N GLU A 10 -23.96 -3.98 12.63
CA GLU A 10 -22.67 -4.68 12.55
C GLU A 10 -22.76 -5.99 11.74
N THR A 11 -23.87 -6.72 11.79
CA THR A 11 -24.03 -7.98 11.05
C THR A 11 -24.03 -7.72 9.55
N ALA A 12 -24.79 -6.73 9.10
CA ALA A 12 -24.83 -6.26 7.72
C ALA A 12 -23.47 -5.70 7.29
N ALA A 13 -22.78 -4.94 8.15
CA ALA A 13 -21.44 -4.43 7.87
C ALA A 13 -20.43 -5.58 7.64
N ASN A 14 -20.50 -6.64 8.45
CA ASN A 14 -19.69 -7.86 8.31
C ASN A 14 -20.05 -8.71 7.07
N VAL A 15 -21.15 -8.43 6.37
CA VAL A 15 -21.45 -9.01 5.05
C VAL A 15 -20.97 -8.11 3.93
N ILE A 16 -21.25 -6.80 4.02
CA ILE A 16 -20.98 -5.84 2.95
C ILE A 16 -19.47 -5.62 2.78
N VAL A 17 -18.74 -5.42 3.87
CA VAL A 17 -17.30 -5.08 3.80
C VAL A 17 -16.48 -6.24 3.23
N PRO A 18 -16.59 -7.49 3.69
CA PRO A 18 -15.86 -8.60 3.09
C PRO A 18 -16.23 -8.85 1.64
N THR A 19 -17.51 -8.71 1.27
CA THR A 19 -17.95 -8.85 -0.12
C THR A 19 -17.31 -7.78 -1.02
N THR A 20 -17.29 -6.53 -0.54
CA THR A 20 -16.67 -5.42 -1.27
C THR A 20 -15.15 -5.63 -1.38
N VAL A 21 -14.48 -6.00 -0.29
CA VAL A 21 -13.03 -6.25 -0.30
C VAL A 21 -12.66 -7.43 -1.20
N ALA A 22 -13.45 -8.49 -1.23
CA ALA A 22 -13.25 -9.63 -2.13
C ALA A 22 -13.40 -9.24 -3.62
N SER A 23 -14.13 -8.17 -3.92
CA SER A 23 -14.25 -7.63 -5.28
C SER A 23 -13.06 -6.75 -5.70
N LEU A 24 -12.22 -6.32 -4.76
CA LEU A 24 -11.09 -5.46 -5.06
C LEU A 24 -10.00 -6.25 -5.80
N PRO A 25 -9.52 -5.76 -6.96
CA PRO A 25 -8.40 -6.39 -7.63
C PRO A 25 -7.11 -6.24 -6.80
N PRO A 26 -6.12 -7.15 -6.99
CA PRO A 26 -4.81 -6.97 -6.38
C PRO A 26 -4.21 -5.61 -6.75
N ALA A 27 -3.74 -4.88 -5.75
CA ALA A 27 -2.97 -3.65 -5.98
C ALA A 27 -1.55 -4.03 -6.37
N SER A 28 -1.08 -3.59 -7.53
CA SER A 28 0.28 -3.83 -7.98
C SER A 28 1.02 -2.54 -8.27
N THR A 29 2.32 -2.55 -7.98
CA THR A 29 3.23 -1.47 -8.32
C THR A 29 4.59 -2.06 -8.64
N SER A 30 5.37 -1.35 -9.46
CA SER A 30 6.69 -1.79 -9.87
C SER A 30 7.58 -0.60 -10.13
N GLY A 31 8.88 -0.81 -9.99
CA GLY A 31 9.87 0.20 -10.27
C GLY A 31 11.17 -0.42 -10.74
N SER A 32 12.05 0.41 -11.28
CA SER A 32 13.41 0.01 -11.60
C SER A 32 14.37 1.17 -11.40
N GLY A 33 15.64 0.84 -11.23
CA GLY A 33 16.75 1.78 -11.11
C GLY A 33 18.00 1.18 -11.73
N ASN A 34 18.91 2.05 -12.16
CA ASN A 34 20.19 1.65 -12.74
C ASN A 34 21.32 2.50 -12.16
N LEU A 35 22.45 1.87 -11.89
CA LEU A 35 23.71 2.50 -11.52
C LEU A 35 24.85 1.86 -12.31
N GLY A 36 25.08 2.36 -13.53
CA GLY A 36 26.11 1.88 -14.44
C GLY A 36 25.77 0.49 -15.01
N PRO A 37 26.61 -0.54 -14.75
CA PRO A 37 26.32 -1.91 -15.19
C PRO A 37 25.33 -2.63 -14.25
N PHE A 38 24.97 -2.04 -13.09
CA PHE A 38 24.06 -2.67 -12.14
C PHE A 38 22.64 -2.11 -12.30
N SER A 39 21.67 -2.96 -12.63
CA SER A 39 20.26 -2.58 -12.60
C SER A 39 19.48 -3.37 -11.55
N VAL A 40 18.48 -2.73 -10.98
CA VAL A 40 17.53 -3.35 -10.08
C VAL A 40 16.12 -3.07 -10.59
N SER A 41 15.29 -4.09 -10.63
CA SER A 41 13.86 -3.95 -10.86
C SER A 41 13.11 -4.65 -9.76
N TRP A 42 11.95 -4.11 -9.41
CA TRP A 42 11.09 -4.69 -8.39
C TRP A 42 9.63 -4.59 -8.81
N ASN A 43 8.84 -5.55 -8.37
CA ASN A 43 7.39 -5.52 -8.43
C ASN A 43 6.85 -5.92 -7.06
N ALA A 44 5.71 -5.35 -6.69
CA ALA A 44 4.95 -5.68 -5.51
C ALA A 44 3.50 -5.88 -5.94
N THR A 45 2.90 -6.97 -5.50
CA THR A 45 1.46 -7.20 -5.63
C THR A 45 0.90 -7.46 -4.24
N ALA A 46 -0.21 -6.83 -3.89
CA ALA A 46 -0.86 -6.97 -2.61
C ALA A 46 -2.36 -7.24 -2.78
N THR A 47 -2.90 -8.15 -1.99
CA THR A 47 -4.33 -8.41 -1.88
C THR A 47 -4.80 -8.15 -0.47
N LEU A 48 -5.91 -7.45 -0.35
CA LEU A 48 -6.57 -7.19 0.92
C LEU A 48 -7.57 -8.31 1.21
N SER A 49 -7.53 -8.85 2.41
CA SER A 49 -8.58 -9.66 3.00
C SER A 49 -9.23 -8.83 4.08
N ALA A 50 -10.56 -8.76 4.04
CA ALA A 50 -11.32 -8.17 5.12
C ALA A 50 -11.13 -9.00 6.38
N GLY A 51 -11.08 -8.30 7.51
CA GLY A 51 -11.31 -8.89 8.81
C GLY A 51 -12.77 -8.75 9.20
N THR A 52 -13.05 -8.60 10.49
CA THR A 52 -14.38 -8.29 10.99
C THR A 52 -14.55 -6.78 11.16
N VAL A 53 -15.75 -6.28 10.94
CA VAL A 53 -16.13 -4.91 11.26
C VAL A 53 -16.71 -4.91 12.67
N ASP A 54 -16.28 -3.97 13.47
CA ASP A 54 -16.75 -3.74 14.85
C ASP A 54 -17.18 -2.27 14.92
N LEU A 55 -18.48 -2.05 15.17
CA LEU A 55 -19.06 -0.70 15.26
C LEU A 55 -19.04 -0.29 16.72
N ILE A 56 -18.27 0.73 17.08
CA ILE A 56 -18.12 1.18 18.48
C ILE A 56 -18.74 2.57 18.63
N PRO A 57 -19.98 2.68 19.16
CA PRO A 57 -20.67 3.95 19.31
C PRO A 57 -19.98 4.92 20.28
N PRO A 58 -20.51 6.16 20.43
CA PRO A 58 -20.02 7.11 21.41
C PRO A 58 -19.94 6.54 22.83
N PRO A 59 -18.91 6.90 23.62
CA PRO A 59 -18.02 8.04 23.41
C PRO A 59 -16.79 7.78 22.52
N THR A 60 -16.53 6.52 22.13
CA THR A 60 -15.35 6.20 21.31
C THR A 60 -15.56 6.63 19.85
N ASP A 61 -16.75 6.36 19.31
CA ASP A 61 -17.19 6.78 17.96
C ASP A 61 -16.16 6.38 16.88
N VAL A 62 -15.96 5.07 16.72
CA VAL A 62 -15.05 4.48 15.74
C VAL A 62 -15.64 3.23 15.07
N ILE A 63 -15.32 3.08 13.79
CA ILE A 63 -15.53 1.87 13.00
C ILE A 63 -14.20 1.13 13.00
N ARG A 64 -14.14 -0.01 13.67
CA ARG A 64 -12.93 -0.83 13.74
C ARG A 64 -12.97 -1.93 12.69
N LEU A 65 -11.92 -1.98 11.87
CA LEU A 65 -11.64 -3.15 11.05
C LEU A 65 -10.64 -4.02 11.80
N ASN A 66 -11.11 -5.09 12.40
CA ASN A 66 -10.31 -5.98 13.24
C ASN A 66 -9.79 -7.17 12.44
N ASN A 67 -8.51 -7.54 12.64
CA ASN A 67 -7.87 -8.69 11.98
C ASN A 67 -7.92 -8.63 10.45
N GLY A 68 -7.84 -7.43 9.87
CA GLY A 68 -7.61 -7.27 8.44
C GLY A 68 -6.26 -7.85 8.04
N ARG A 69 -6.12 -8.32 6.79
CA ARG A 69 -4.86 -8.91 6.33
C ARG A 69 -4.52 -8.47 4.92
N VAL A 70 -3.32 -7.91 4.75
CA VAL A 70 -2.73 -7.66 3.43
C VAL A 70 -1.76 -8.79 3.12
N ASN A 71 -2.07 -9.64 2.14
CA ASN A 71 -1.11 -10.60 1.61
C ASN A 71 -0.34 -9.93 0.48
N TYR A 72 0.98 -10.11 0.44
CA TYR A 72 1.78 -9.49 -0.60
C TYR A 72 2.84 -10.43 -1.16
N THR A 73 3.22 -10.16 -2.40
CA THR A 73 4.31 -10.79 -3.11
C THR A 73 5.21 -9.71 -3.67
N LEU A 74 6.50 -9.80 -3.38
CA LEU A 74 7.57 -8.95 -3.86
C LEU A 74 8.44 -9.76 -4.82
N GLY A 75 8.57 -9.31 -6.06
CA GLY A 75 9.60 -9.76 -6.97
C GLY A 75 10.71 -8.72 -7.03
N LEU A 76 11.93 -9.10 -6.73
CA LEU A 76 13.14 -8.30 -6.94
C LEU A 76 13.96 -8.98 -8.05
N SER A 77 14.53 -8.21 -8.95
CA SER A 77 15.41 -8.70 -9.99
C SER A 77 16.63 -7.79 -10.06
N LEU A 78 17.78 -8.36 -9.68
CA LEU A 78 19.08 -7.71 -9.72
C LEU A 78 19.76 -8.14 -11.01
N SER A 79 20.19 -7.20 -11.85
CA SER A 79 20.95 -7.50 -13.05
C SER A 79 22.31 -6.82 -13.06
N LEU A 80 23.29 -7.55 -13.58
CA LEU A 80 24.63 -7.06 -13.86
C LEU A 80 24.86 -7.18 -15.37
N ASP A 81 24.92 -6.05 -16.05
CA ASP A 81 25.34 -5.98 -17.43
C ASP A 81 26.85 -6.07 -17.52
N LEU A 82 27.36 -7.19 -18.04
CA LEU A 82 28.80 -7.40 -18.27
C LEU A 82 29.24 -6.84 -19.62
N SER A 83 28.38 -6.16 -20.38
CA SER A 83 28.71 -5.60 -21.69
C SER A 83 29.89 -4.62 -21.65
N PHE A 84 30.19 -4.02 -20.49
CA PHE A 84 31.39 -3.20 -20.30
C PHE A 84 32.71 -3.99 -20.45
N LEU A 85 32.67 -5.32 -20.39
CA LEU A 85 33.80 -6.21 -20.65
C LEU A 85 33.89 -6.63 -22.12
N ASN A 86 32.97 -6.20 -22.98
CA ASN A 86 33.01 -6.56 -24.40
C ASN A 86 34.28 -6.02 -25.05
N PHE A 87 35.07 -6.92 -25.64
CA PHE A 87 36.24 -6.52 -26.41
C PHE A 87 36.34 -7.34 -27.70
N CYS A 88 36.96 -6.73 -28.70
CA CYS A 88 37.25 -7.38 -29.96
C CYS A 88 38.76 -7.41 -30.18
N LEU A 89 39.30 -8.58 -30.48
CA LEU A 89 40.66 -8.71 -30.96
C LEU A 89 40.74 -8.04 -32.34
N PRO A 90 41.64 -7.06 -32.54
CA PRO A 90 41.74 -6.33 -33.79
C PRO A 90 42.22 -7.27 -34.90
N GLN A 91 41.76 -6.98 -36.11
CA GLN A 91 42.13 -7.75 -37.29
C GLN A 91 43.59 -7.47 -37.65
N VAL A 92 44.43 -8.50 -37.70
CA VAL A 92 45.83 -8.37 -38.14
C VAL A 92 45.91 -8.87 -39.57
N CYS A 93 46.33 -7.99 -40.47
CA CYS A 93 46.47 -8.29 -41.88
C CYS A 93 47.94 -8.33 -42.27
N VAL A 94 48.35 -9.39 -42.96
CA VAL A 94 49.71 -9.57 -43.46
C VAL A 94 49.65 -9.78 -44.97
N THR A 95 50.51 -9.09 -45.71
CA THR A 95 50.59 -9.24 -47.16
C THR A 95 51.54 -10.38 -47.50
N LEU A 96 51.01 -11.45 -48.12
CA LEU A 96 51.80 -12.58 -48.56
C LEU A 96 52.08 -12.48 -50.06
N PRO A 97 53.33 -12.73 -50.52
CA PRO A 97 53.77 -12.41 -51.87
C PRO A 97 53.07 -13.17 -53.01
N PHE A 98 52.35 -14.26 -52.72
CA PHE A 98 51.70 -15.10 -53.75
C PHE A 98 50.18 -15.22 -53.60
N ILE A 99 49.61 -14.79 -52.49
CA ILE A 99 48.19 -15.03 -52.12
C ILE A 99 47.43 -13.73 -51.79
N GLY A 100 48.12 -12.59 -51.87
CA GLY A 100 47.55 -11.29 -51.52
C GLY A 100 47.49 -11.03 -50.02
N ARG A 101 46.65 -10.07 -49.61
CA ARG A 101 46.51 -9.65 -48.21
C ARG A 101 45.59 -10.63 -47.48
N VAL A 102 46.14 -11.37 -46.53
CA VAL A 102 45.39 -12.29 -45.66
C VAL A 102 45.24 -11.64 -44.30
N CYS A 103 44.00 -11.60 -43.80
CA CYS A 103 43.70 -11.05 -42.49
C CYS A 103 43.17 -12.15 -41.57
N THR A 104 43.55 -12.13 -40.30
CA THR A 104 42.88 -12.94 -39.28
C THR A 104 41.40 -12.56 -39.19
N PRO A 105 40.49 -13.44 -38.78
CA PRO A 105 39.11 -13.05 -38.50
C PRO A 105 39.07 -12.13 -37.26
N ARG A 106 38.18 -11.14 -37.26
CA ARG A 106 37.88 -10.35 -36.06
C ARG A 106 37.09 -11.24 -35.09
N ILE A 107 37.66 -11.47 -33.91
CA ILE A 107 37.01 -12.25 -32.85
C ILE A 107 36.53 -11.25 -31.79
N CYS A 108 35.22 -11.18 -31.58
CA CYS A 108 34.63 -10.41 -30.50
C CYS A 108 34.13 -11.35 -29.41
N ILE A 109 34.46 -11.03 -28.17
CA ILE A 109 33.93 -11.73 -26.99
C ILE A 109 32.86 -10.83 -26.39
N THR A 110 31.62 -11.31 -26.41
CA THR A 110 30.47 -10.63 -25.81
C THR A 110 30.12 -11.29 -24.49
N PHE A 111 30.00 -10.51 -23.43
CA PHE A 111 29.55 -10.99 -22.13
C PHE A 111 28.04 -10.77 -21.96
N PRO A 112 27.34 -11.73 -21.33
CA PRO A 112 25.89 -11.63 -21.13
C PRO A 112 25.55 -10.73 -19.94
N THR A 113 24.32 -10.22 -19.93
CA THR A 113 23.72 -9.69 -18.70
C THR A 113 23.32 -10.86 -17.81
N ILE A 114 23.73 -10.84 -16.55
CA ILE A 114 23.31 -11.83 -15.55
C ILE A 114 22.16 -11.24 -14.75
N THR A 115 21.03 -11.94 -14.67
CA THR A 115 19.86 -11.52 -13.89
C THR A 115 19.53 -12.56 -12.82
N VAL A 116 19.39 -12.11 -11.57
CA VAL A 116 19.04 -12.95 -10.42
C VAL A 116 17.66 -12.52 -9.91
N PRO A 117 16.61 -13.32 -10.16
CA PRO A 117 15.30 -13.07 -9.58
C PRO A 117 15.24 -13.56 -8.12
N VAL A 118 14.66 -12.75 -7.25
CA VAL A 118 14.38 -13.05 -5.84
C VAL A 118 12.90 -12.76 -5.62
N SER A 119 12.11 -13.80 -5.35
CA SER A 119 10.70 -13.65 -4.99
C SER A 119 10.50 -13.86 -3.50
N HIS A 120 9.76 -12.97 -2.85
CA HIS A 120 9.36 -13.09 -1.46
C HIS A 120 7.85 -12.90 -1.34
N SER A 121 7.19 -13.69 -0.50
CA SER A 121 5.77 -13.50 -0.19
C SER A 121 5.55 -13.56 1.30
N SER A 122 4.74 -12.65 1.82
CA SER A 122 4.35 -12.65 3.22
C SER A 122 3.00 -11.95 3.40
N PHE A 123 2.68 -11.60 4.64
CA PHE A 123 1.46 -10.89 4.97
C PHE A 123 1.71 -9.84 6.06
N VAL A 124 0.78 -8.90 6.16
CA VAL A 124 0.65 -7.96 7.27
C VAL A 124 -0.77 -8.10 7.82
N ALA A 125 -0.89 -8.46 9.09
CA ALA A 125 -2.16 -8.41 9.82
C ALA A 125 -2.29 -7.04 10.48
N PHE A 126 -3.48 -6.45 10.47
CA PHE A 126 -3.70 -5.13 11.02
C PHE A 126 -5.08 -5.00 11.66
N THR A 127 -5.17 -4.10 12.63
CA THR A 127 -6.43 -3.53 13.11
C THR A 127 -6.34 -2.04 12.92
N VAL A 128 -7.39 -1.44 12.34
CA VAL A 128 -7.46 0.01 12.11
C VAL A 128 -8.79 0.55 12.61
N ASP A 129 -8.72 1.69 13.28
CA ASP A 129 -9.88 2.43 13.77
C ASP A 129 -10.12 3.61 12.82
N LEU A 130 -11.32 3.68 12.27
CA LEU A 130 -11.77 4.68 11.31
C LEU A 130 -12.90 5.51 11.90
N ARG A 131 -13.04 6.74 11.44
CA ARG A 131 -14.22 7.58 11.67
C ARG A 131 -14.71 8.13 10.36
N LEU A 132 -16.02 8.25 10.18
CA LEU A 132 -16.56 8.90 9.00
C LEU A 132 -16.65 10.41 9.24
N ALA A 133 -16.26 11.17 8.23
CA ALA A 133 -16.48 12.60 8.20
C ALA A 133 -17.19 12.97 6.91
N THR A 134 -18.23 13.78 7.06
CA THR A 134 -18.99 14.32 5.93
C THR A 134 -18.72 15.81 5.82
N ALA A 135 -18.46 16.29 4.60
CA ALA A 135 -18.20 17.71 4.36
C ALA A 135 -18.68 18.13 2.98
N LEU A 136 -19.27 19.33 2.89
CA LEU A 136 -19.60 19.96 1.62
C LEU A 136 -18.37 20.72 1.10
N VAL A 137 -17.78 20.23 0.00
CA VAL A 137 -16.59 20.81 -0.63
C VAL A 137 -16.90 21.11 -2.09
N ALA A 138 -16.80 22.40 -2.45
CA ALA A 138 -17.00 22.87 -3.83
C ALA A 138 -18.33 22.40 -4.48
N GLY A 139 -19.41 22.34 -3.68
CA GLY A 139 -20.73 21.93 -4.16
C GLY A 139 -20.95 20.41 -4.22
N ASN A 140 -20.02 19.61 -3.70
CA ASN A 140 -20.17 18.16 -3.54
C ASN A 140 -20.08 17.77 -2.07
N TRP A 141 -20.99 16.93 -1.61
CA TRP A 141 -20.88 16.23 -0.34
C TRP A 141 -19.86 15.10 -0.48
N ASN A 142 -18.78 15.20 0.30
CA ASN A 142 -17.76 14.18 0.39
C ASN A 142 -17.96 13.38 1.69
N VAL A 143 -17.84 12.06 1.59
CA VAL A 143 -17.77 11.15 2.72
C VAL A 143 -16.34 10.60 2.77
N ASP A 144 -15.59 10.99 3.79
CA ASP A 144 -14.22 10.56 4.02
C ASP A 144 -14.17 9.56 5.18
N ALA A 145 -13.41 8.48 5.03
CA ALA A 145 -12.91 7.72 6.18
C ALA A 145 -11.64 8.38 6.69
N ILE A 146 -11.65 8.76 7.96
CA ILE A 146 -10.51 9.31 8.68
C ILE A 146 -9.90 8.19 9.52
N VAL A 147 -8.60 7.95 9.35
CA VAL A 147 -7.87 7.05 10.22
C VAL A 147 -7.72 7.71 11.59
N VAL A 148 -8.32 7.10 12.61
CA VAL A 148 -8.17 7.54 14.01
C VAL A 148 -6.87 6.95 14.58
N GLY A 149 -6.64 5.65 14.34
CA GLY A 149 -5.40 5.00 14.72
C GLY A 149 -5.28 3.57 14.19
N VAL A 150 -4.14 2.95 14.46
CA VAL A 150 -3.83 1.57 14.09
C VAL A 150 -3.51 0.80 15.37
N PRO A 151 -4.51 0.22 16.06
CA PRO A 151 -4.27 -0.49 17.33
C PRO A 151 -3.29 -1.65 17.23
N SER A 152 -3.21 -2.31 16.07
CA SER A 152 -2.42 -3.52 15.87
C SER A 152 -1.85 -3.53 14.46
N LEU A 153 -0.58 -3.91 14.33
CA LEU A 153 0.09 -4.10 13.05
C LEU A 153 1.16 -5.17 13.24
N VAL A 154 1.01 -6.30 12.58
CA VAL A 154 1.91 -7.45 12.70
C VAL A 154 2.34 -7.92 11.32
N LEU A 155 3.64 -7.84 11.08
CA LEU A 155 4.30 -8.42 9.93
C LEU A 155 4.44 -9.94 10.11
N GLY A 156 4.27 -10.68 9.03
CA GLY A 156 4.47 -12.12 9.01
C GLY A 156 5.90 -12.52 9.45
N PRO A 157 6.09 -13.78 9.90
CA PRO A 157 7.39 -14.24 10.42
C PRO A 157 8.53 -14.08 9.41
N ALA A 158 8.26 -14.36 8.13
CA ALA A 158 9.25 -14.24 7.07
C ALA A 158 9.69 -12.79 6.82
N ALA A 159 8.74 -11.84 6.88
CA ALA A 159 9.04 -10.42 6.74
C ALA A 159 9.83 -9.88 7.94
N THR A 160 9.48 -10.33 9.15
CA THR A 160 10.19 -10.00 10.39
C THR A 160 11.64 -10.48 10.35
N ALA A 161 11.85 -11.72 9.91
CA ALA A 161 13.18 -12.30 9.73
C ALA A 161 13.99 -11.54 8.67
N LEU A 162 13.36 -11.10 7.58
CA LEU A 162 14.01 -10.29 6.54
C LEU A 162 14.48 -8.94 7.09
N ILE A 163 13.63 -8.24 7.86
CA ILE A 163 14.00 -6.96 8.51
C ILE A 163 15.17 -7.17 9.47
N ALA A 164 15.16 -8.25 10.26
CA ALA A 164 16.26 -8.60 11.15
C ALA A 164 17.56 -8.84 10.37
N ALA A 165 17.50 -9.62 9.29
CA ALA A 165 18.65 -9.95 8.45
C ALA A 165 19.24 -8.70 7.77
N ILE A 166 18.39 -7.80 7.26
CA ILE A 166 18.80 -6.50 6.72
C ILE A 166 19.49 -5.67 7.81
N GLY A 167 18.91 -5.61 9.01
CA GLY A 167 19.49 -4.88 10.13
C GLY A 167 20.89 -5.37 10.51
N VAL A 168 21.10 -6.70 10.54
CA VAL A 168 22.41 -7.31 10.78
C VAL A 168 23.39 -6.97 9.65
N ALA A 169 22.97 -7.10 8.39
CA ALA A 169 23.84 -6.81 7.24
C ALA A 169 24.25 -5.33 7.18
N VAL A 170 23.32 -4.40 7.39
CA VAL A 170 23.58 -2.96 7.42
C VAL A 170 24.51 -2.60 8.58
N THR A 171 24.27 -3.14 9.78
CA THR A 171 25.12 -2.93 10.94
C THR A 171 26.56 -3.42 10.68
N ALA A 172 26.72 -4.60 10.10
CA ALA A 172 28.02 -5.15 9.75
C ALA A 172 28.76 -4.30 8.70
N ALA A 173 28.05 -3.80 7.69
CA ALA A 173 28.63 -2.92 6.68
C ALA A 173 29.06 -1.56 7.27
N LEU A 174 28.26 -0.97 8.15
CA LEU A 174 28.58 0.30 8.79
C LEU A 174 29.80 0.22 9.70
N LEU A 175 30.03 -0.92 10.37
CA LEU A 175 31.24 -1.14 11.18
C LEU A 175 32.54 -1.04 10.37
N LEU A 176 32.50 -1.26 9.06
CA LEU A 176 33.67 -1.14 8.17
C LEU A 176 34.03 0.32 7.85
N VAL A 177 33.15 1.27 8.16
CA VAL A 177 33.41 2.71 7.93
C VAL A 177 34.23 3.27 9.11
N PRO A 178 35.43 3.83 8.87
CA PRO A 178 36.25 4.36 9.95
C PRO A 178 35.59 5.57 10.64
N PHE A 179 35.88 5.73 11.94
CA PHE A 179 35.42 6.81 12.84
C PHE A 179 33.90 6.81 13.14
N ILE A 180 33.06 7.03 12.13
CA ILE A 180 31.61 7.23 12.32
C ILE A 180 30.84 5.90 12.25
N GLY A 181 31.42 4.89 11.59
CA GLY A 181 30.81 3.59 11.36
C GLY A 181 30.29 2.88 12.61
N PRO A 182 31.07 2.76 13.71
CA PRO A 182 30.60 2.12 14.94
C PRO A 182 29.37 2.80 15.57
N LEU A 183 29.29 4.14 15.51
CA LEU A 183 28.13 4.88 16.01
C LEU A 183 26.90 4.62 15.15
N LEU A 184 27.04 4.68 13.82
CA LEU A 184 25.94 4.41 12.89
C LEU A 184 25.49 2.96 12.95
N ALA A 185 26.41 2.02 13.11
CA ALA A 185 26.13 0.60 13.26
C ALA A 185 25.33 0.33 14.54
N LEU A 186 25.70 0.96 15.67
CA LEU A 186 24.93 0.85 16.89
C LEU A 186 23.52 1.44 16.72
N ALA A 187 23.42 2.61 16.10
CA ALA A 187 22.13 3.24 15.82
C ALA A 187 21.26 2.35 14.92
N SER A 188 21.81 1.78 13.84
CA SER A 188 21.07 0.88 12.96
C SER A 188 20.63 -0.39 13.70
N ALA A 189 21.50 -0.99 14.49
CA ALA A 189 21.18 -2.19 15.26
C ALA A 189 20.03 -1.94 16.26
N ILE A 190 20.05 -0.78 16.94
CA ILE A 190 18.98 -0.37 17.86
C ILE A 190 17.67 -0.18 17.09
N ILE A 191 17.70 0.51 15.95
CA ILE A 191 16.50 0.79 15.15
C ILE A 191 15.87 -0.51 14.66
N PHE A 192 16.63 -1.35 13.95
CA PHE A 192 16.11 -2.62 13.42
C PHE A 192 15.71 -3.59 14.54
N GLY A 193 16.48 -3.63 15.64
CA GLY A 193 16.14 -4.37 16.86
C GLY A 193 14.82 -3.91 17.47
N ALA A 194 14.61 -2.60 17.59
CA ALA A 194 13.37 -2.04 18.09
C ALA A 194 12.17 -2.37 17.19
N PHE A 195 12.30 -2.30 15.85
CA PHE A 195 11.25 -2.68 14.91
C PHE A 195 10.87 -4.16 15.01
N THR A 196 11.87 -5.04 15.10
CA THR A 196 11.66 -6.48 15.23
C THR A 196 11.00 -6.84 16.56
N ILE A 197 11.47 -6.26 17.67
CA ILE A 197 10.83 -6.43 18.99
C ILE A 197 9.40 -5.86 18.97
N ALA A 198 9.21 -4.66 18.43
CA ALA A 198 7.90 -4.03 18.33
C ALA A 198 6.93 -4.88 17.49
N ASN A 199 7.41 -5.57 16.44
CA ASN A 199 6.57 -6.49 15.70
C ASN A 199 6.11 -7.68 16.55
N VAL A 200 7.04 -8.31 17.29
CA VAL A 200 6.75 -9.46 18.16
C VAL A 200 5.81 -9.08 19.30
N LEU A 201 5.95 -7.87 19.83
CA LEU A 201 5.10 -7.35 20.92
C LEU A 201 3.81 -6.68 20.42
N ASN A 202 3.56 -6.67 19.11
CA ASN A 202 2.43 -5.98 18.49
C ASN A 202 2.34 -4.47 18.82
N LEU A 203 3.48 -3.80 18.90
CA LEU A 203 3.61 -2.37 19.17
C LEU A 203 3.81 -1.54 17.90
N LEU A 204 3.98 -2.18 16.73
CA LEU A 204 4.14 -1.43 15.47
C LEU A 204 2.93 -0.56 15.14
N GLY A 205 1.71 -1.04 15.40
CA GLY A 205 0.49 -0.26 15.16
C GLY A 205 0.50 1.05 15.94
N PRO A 206 0.65 1.02 17.28
CA PRO A 206 0.79 2.22 18.09
C PRO A 206 1.95 3.13 17.67
N ILE A 207 3.09 2.57 17.24
CA ILE A 207 4.24 3.35 16.75
C ILE A 207 3.90 4.09 15.45
N VAL A 208 3.14 3.47 14.54
CA VAL A 208 2.79 4.06 13.24
C VAL A 208 1.60 5.02 13.33
N THR A 209 0.72 4.84 14.31
CA THR A 209 -0.49 5.66 14.54
C THR A 209 -0.26 7.17 14.44
N PRO A 210 0.73 7.81 15.10
CA PRO A 210 0.93 9.27 15.00
C PRO A 210 1.27 9.76 13.58
N PHE A 211 1.73 8.88 12.69
CA PHE A 211 2.07 9.22 11.30
C PHE A 211 0.89 9.07 10.33
N VAL A 212 -0.10 8.25 10.68
CA VAL A 212 -1.25 7.94 9.81
C VAL A 212 -2.57 8.48 10.35
N SER A 213 -2.63 8.86 11.62
CA SER A 213 -3.81 9.47 12.23
C SER A 213 -4.16 10.79 11.52
N GLY A 214 -5.43 10.97 11.22
CA GLY A 214 -5.95 12.09 10.45
C GLY A 214 -5.85 11.93 8.94
N LEU A 215 -5.25 10.84 8.43
CA LEU A 215 -5.28 10.53 7.01
C LEU A 215 -6.73 10.36 6.56
N ARG A 216 -7.12 11.10 5.52
CA ARG A 216 -8.46 11.07 4.92
C ARG A 216 -8.45 10.24 3.65
N VAL A 217 -9.32 9.25 3.60
CA VAL A 217 -9.56 8.43 2.42
C VAL A 217 -10.95 8.76 1.89
N PRO A 218 -11.09 9.37 0.70
CA PRO A 218 -12.40 9.68 0.14
C PRO A 218 -13.11 8.36 -0.22
N ILE A 219 -14.29 8.14 0.33
CA ILE A 219 -15.11 6.95 0.06
C ILE A 219 -16.13 7.25 -1.02
N TYR A 220 -16.78 8.40 -0.92
CA TYR A 220 -17.90 8.74 -1.79
C TYR A 220 -18.02 10.25 -1.98
N GLN A 221 -18.54 10.65 -3.15
CA GLN A 221 -18.83 12.04 -3.49
C GLN A 221 -20.19 12.12 -4.18
N GLN A 222 -21.02 13.06 -3.77
CA GLN A 222 -22.33 13.31 -4.34
C GLN A 222 -22.54 14.82 -4.56
N PRO A 223 -23.01 15.26 -5.74
CA PRO A 223 -23.39 16.65 -5.93
C PRO A 223 -24.43 17.12 -4.93
N GLN A 224 -24.26 18.33 -4.40
CA GLN A 224 -25.24 18.95 -3.51
C GLN A 224 -26.59 19.13 -4.21
N MET A 225 -26.56 19.44 -5.50
CA MET A 225 -27.75 19.58 -6.32
C MET A 225 -27.68 18.57 -7.46
N PHE A 226 -28.73 17.77 -7.62
CA PHE A 226 -28.86 16.87 -8.74
C PHE A 226 -30.33 16.71 -9.11
N GLN A 227 -30.57 16.38 -10.38
CA GLN A 227 -31.91 16.19 -10.89
C GLN A 227 -32.29 14.72 -10.78
N LEU A 228 -33.39 14.45 -10.09
CA LEU A 228 -34.05 13.15 -10.16
C LEU A 228 -34.85 13.08 -11.46
N LEU A 229 -34.48 12.11 -12.29
CA LEU A 229 -35.17 11.81 -13.53
C LEU A 229 -36.60 11.35 -13.22
N ALA A 230 -37.49 11.70 -14.12
CA ALA A 230 -38.88 11.33 -14.05
C ALA A 230 -39.03 9.79 -13.96
N ALA A 231 -39.77 9.31 -12.96
CA ALA A 231 -40.06 7.88 -12.83
C ALA A 231 -40.97 7.38 -13.95
N THR A 232 -41.81 8.26 -14.50
CA THR A 232 -42.65 8.01 -15.66
C THR A 232 -42.56 9.15 -16.68
N PRO A 233 -42.99 8.97 -17.95
CA PRO A 233 -42.98 10.04 -18.95
C PRO A 233 -43.84 11.28 -18.62
N ILE A 234 -44.66 11.21 -17.57
CA ILE A 234 -45.61 12.25 -17.17
C ILE A 234 -45.07 13.05 -15.97
N ASP A 235 -44.13 12.49 -15.22
CA ASP A 235 -43.57 13.17 -14.04
C ASP A 235 -42.57 14.25 -14.47
N PRO A 236 -42.62 15.47 -13.91
CA PRO A 236 -41.57 16.44 -14.13
C PRO A 236 -40.30 15.97 -13.41
N ALA A 237 -39.15 16.22 -14.01
CA ALA A 237 -37.88 15.98 -13.34
C ALA A 237 -37.70 16.99 -12.19
N VAL A 238 -37.38 16.49 -10.99
CA VAL A 238 -37.30 17.30 -9.76
C VAL A 238 -35.83 17.59 -9.47
N LEU A 239 -35.50 18.86 -9.24
CA LEU A 239 -34.20 19.22 -8.70
C LEU A 239 -34.22 18.95 -7.19
N ILE A 240 -33.25 18.20 -6.69
CA ILE A 240 -33.11 17.98 -5.25
C ILE A 240 -31.80 18.61 -4.79
N ARG A 241 -31.89 19.31 -3.66
CA ARG A 241 -30.75 19.80 -2.91
C ARG A 241 -30.58 18.99 -1.63
N LEU A 242 -29.35 18.54 -1.39
CA LEU A 242 -28.93 17.94 -0.13
C LEU A 242 -28.49 19.07 0.82
N ASP A 243 -29.28 19.33 1.85
CA ASP A 243 -29.01 20.41 2.82
C ASP A 243 -28.02 19.97 3.89
N SER A 244 -28.10 18.72 4.32
CA SER A 244 -27.17 18.13 5.26
C SER A 244 -26.94 16.64 4.95
N VAL A 245 -25.72 16.17 5.21
CA VAL A 245 -25.36 14.75 5.19
C VAL A 245 -24.53 14.48 6.44
N LEU A 246 -25.01 13.60 7.31
CA LEU A 246 -24.39 13.27 8.60
C LEU A 246 -24.23 11.76 8.71
N ALA A 247 -23.05 11.32 9.14
CA ALA A 247 -22.79 9.93 9.48
C ALA A 247 -22.44 9.84 10.98
N SER A 248 -23.09 8.94 11.71
CA SER A 248 -22.87 8.73 13.14
C SER A 248 -23.05 7.28 13.52
N LEU A 249 -22.36 6.85 14.58
CA LEU A 249 -22.62 5.56 15.21
C LEU A 249 -23.64 5.72 16.35
N ASP A 250 -24.58 4.79 16.45
CA ASP A 250 -25.53 4.70 17.55
C ASP A 250 -25.52 3.29 18.15
N GLY A 251 -25.71 3.22 19.47
CA GLY A 251 -25.87 1.98 20.23
C GLY A 251 -27.10 1.99 21.14
N SER A 252 -27.94 3.02 21.03
CA SER A 252 -29.03 3.29 21.97
C SER A 252 -30.18 2.27 21.91
N ALA A 253 -30.32 1.57 20.78
CA ALA A 253 -31.35 0.56 20.54
C ALA A 253 -30.95 -0.86 20.94
N GLY A 254 -29.75 -1.05 21.52
CA GLY A 254 -29.23 -2.37 21.90
C GLY A 254 -28.48 -3.11 20.78
N GLU A 255 -28.38 -2.48 19.60
CA GLU A 255 -27.53 -2.89 18.49
C GLU A 255 -26.62 -1.72 18.12
N ASP A 256 -25.37 -2.02 17.73
CA ASP A 256 -24.42 -1.03 17.26
C ASP A 256 -24.63 -0.80 15.75
N GLU A 257 -24.97 0.43 15.38
CA GLU A 257 -25.40 0.78 14.03
C GLU A 257 -24.62 1.98 13.49
N LEU A 258 -24.31 1.93 12.19
CA LEU A 258 -23.88 3.08 11.41
C LEU A 258 -25.09 3.75 10.76
N ILE A 259 -25.38 4.96 11.19
CA ILE A 259 -26.51 5.75 10.72
C ILE A 259 -26.02 6.85 9.78
N LEU A 260 -26.57 6.87 8.57
CA LEU A 260 -26.48 7.97 7.62
C LEU A 260 -27.79 8.74 7.61
N THR A 261 -27.71 10.03 7.85
CA THR A 261 -28.84 10.94 7.91
C THR A 261 -28.69 12.01 6.85
N VAL A 262 -29.74 12.24 6.06
CA VAL A 262 -29.76 13.23 4.98
C VAL A 262 -31.02 14.09 5.07
N ASP A 263 -30.82 15.41 5.02
CA ASP A 263 -31.89 16.40 4.89
C ASP A 263 -31.93 16.90 3.45
N VAL A 264 -33.13 17.01 2.86
CA VAL A 264 -33.30 17.39 1.46
C VAL A 264 -34.33 18.51 1.29
N SER A 265 -34.06 19.42 0.36
CA SER A 265 -35.02 20.42 -0.11
C SER A 265 -35.23 20.31 -1.63
N PRO A 266 -36.45 20.60 -2.10
CA PRO A 266 -36.75 20.73 -3.53
C PRO A 266 -36.19 22.02 -4.14
#